data_AF-A0A499UAI0-F1
#
_entry.id   AF-A0A499UAI0-F1
#
_cell.length_a   1.000
_cell.length_b   1.000
_cell.length_c   1.000
_cell.angle_alpha   90.00
_cell.angle_beta   90.00
_cell.angle_gamma   90.00
#
_symmetry.space_group_name_H-M   'P 1'
#
loop_
_entity.id
_entity.type
_entity.pdbx_description
1 polymer ?
#
loop_
_entity_poly.entity_id
_entity_poly.type
_entity_poly.pdbx_seq_one_letter_code
_entity_poly.pdbx_strand_id
1 'polypeptide(L)'
;MSGPDQVGPAAPVRADLPSPTKMLKGRTVYRVVWQLHTDVLVGYCWCGASHEDIDPIALWEWLLAHPDTHGDSRTDSDAPDPEPELVDV
;
A
#
# COMPACT_ATOMS: atom_id res chain seq x y z
N MET A 1 -10.24 48.49 -14.32
CA MET A 1 -9.54 47.44 -15.11
C MET A 1 -8.45 46.86 -14.23
N SER A 2 -8.79 45.88 -13.41
CA SER A 2 -7.84 45.14 -12.55
C SER A 2 -7.52 43.81 -13.23
N GLY A 3 -6.23 43.47 -13.33
CA GLY A 3 -5.73 42.28 -14.03
C GLY A 3 -6.04 40.97 -13.30
N PRO A 4 -5.98 39.82 -13.99
CA PRO A 4 -6.52 38.56 -13.48
C PRO A 4 -5.60 37.89 -12.46
N ASP A 5 -6.24 37.23 -11.49
CA ASP A 5 -5.68 36.26 -10.57
C ASP A 5 -4.67 35.32 -11.25
N GLN A 6 -3.40 35.45 -10.89
CA GLN A 6 -2.36 34.47 -11.23
C GLN A 6 -2.25 33.46 -10.09
N VAL A 7 -3.11 32.45 -10.08
CA VAL A 7 -2.91 31.24 -9.26
C VAL A 7 -1.87 30.39 -9.98
N GLY A 8 -0.64 30.36 -9.45
CA GLY A 8 0.39 29.44 -9.89
C GLY A 8 -0.05 27.97 -9.71
N PRO A 9 0.54 27.01 -10.44
CA PRO A 9 0.10 25.62 -10.35
C PRO A 9 0.28 25.10 -8.92
N ALA A 10 -0.82 24.65 -8.32
CA ALA A 10 -0.77 23.96 -7.04
C ALA A 10 0.11 22.71 -7.19
N ALA A 11 1.07 22.55 -6.27
CA ALA A 11 1.86 21.32 -6.18
C ALA A 11 0.93 20.10 -6.14
N PRO A 12 1.28 18.98 -6.80
CA PRO A 12 0.43 17.80 -6.78
C PRO A 12 0.23 17.34 -5.34
N VAL A 13 -1.01 17.00 -5.01
CA VAL A 13 -1.54 16.67 -3.66
C VAL A 13 -0.79 15.52 -2.95
N ARG A 14 0.23 14.91 -3.56
CA ARG A 14 0.98 13.74 -3.07
C ARG A 14 2.51 13.83 -3.29
N ALA A 15 3.07 15.03 -3.33
CA ALA A 15 4.51 15.22 -3.56
C ALA A 15 5.40 14.69 -2.40
N ASP A 16 4.79 14.47 -1.24
CA ASP A 16 5.38 13.97 0.01
C ASP A 16 5.41 12.43 0.12
N LEU A 17 4.74 11.72 -0.79
CA LEU A 17 4.84 10.26 -0.86
C LEU A 17 6.16 9.85 -1.54
N PRO A 18 6.76 8.72 -1.13
CA PRO A 18 7.91 8.17 -1.82
C PRO A 18 7.59 8.01 -3.30
N SER A 19 8.58 8.30 -4.15
CA SER A 19 8.44 8.13 -5.60
C SER A 19 7.87 6.74 -5.91
N PRO A 20 6.99 6.57 -6.91
CA PRO A 20 6.38 5.28 -7.21
C PRO A 20 7.40 4.16 -7.52
N THR A 21 8.65 4.54 -7.77
CA THR A 21 9.80 3.64 -7.95
C THR A 21 10.33 3.04 -6.64
N LYS A 22 10.01 3.64 -5.48
CA LYS A 22 10.43 3.15 -4.17
C LYS A 22 9.32 2.34 -3.51
N MET A 23 9.60 1.06 -3.23
CA MET A 23 8.62 0.15 -2.64
C MET A 23 8.95 -0.13 -1.18
N LEU A 24 7.95 0.05 -0.30
CA LEU A 24 8.00 -0.39 1.09
C LEU A 24 8.13 -1.92 1.15
N LYS A 25 8.97 -2.46 2.03
CA LYS A 25 9.09 -3.88 2.39
C LYS A 25 8.90 -4.08 3.90
N GLY A 26 8.58 -5.29 4.34
CA GLY A 26 8.42 -5.61 5.76
C GLY A 26 7.25 -6.57 6.02
N ARG A 27 7.20 -7.14 7.22
CA ARG A 27 6.18 -8.12 7.64
C ARG A 27 4.80 -7.49 7.90
N THR A 28 4.75 -6.17 7.94
CA THR A 28 3.54 -5.37 8.13
C THR A 28 3.04 -4.74 6.82
N VAL A 29 3.74 -4.98 5.71
CA VAL A 29 3.43 -4.37 4.41
C VAL A 29 2.59 -5.32 3.55
N TYR A 30 1.33 -4.96 3.35
CA TYR A 30 0.44 -5.56 2.35
C TYR A 30 0.36 -4.64 1.13
N ARG A 31 0.39 -5.20 -0.08
CA ARG A 31 0.33 -4.39 -1.32
C ARG A 31 -0.94 -4.73 -2.08
N VAL A 32 -1.64 -3.69 -2.53
CA VAL A 32 -2.85 -3.82 -3.35
C VAL A 32 -2.67 -2.98 -4.60
N VAL A 33 -2.91 -3.59 -5.76
CA VAL A 33 -2.86 -2.92 -7.07
C VAL A 33 -4.15 -3.21 -7.83
N TRP A 34 -4.59 -2.25 -8.63
CA TRP A 34 -5.65 -2.50 -9.60
C TRP A 34 -5.07 -3.10 -10.88
N GLN A 35 -5.73 -4.10 -11.44
CA GLN A 35 -5.46 -4.51 -12.82
C GLN A 35 -5.99 -3.43 -13.76
N LEU A 36 -5.16 -3.06 -14.74
CA LEU A 36 -5.52 -2.01 -15.69
C LEU A 36 -6.73 -2.43 -16.53
N HIS A 37 -7.67 -1.50 -16.71
CA HIS A 37 -8.91 -1.68 -17.46
C HIS A 37 -9.90 -2.68 -16.85
N THR A 38 -9.74 -3.04 -15.57
CA THR A 38 -10.70 -3.86 -14.84
C THR A 38 -10.98 -3.27 -13.45
N ASP A 39 -12.03 -3.77 -12.81
CA ASP A 39 -12.32 -3.51 -11.39
C ASP A 39 -11.64 -4.53 -10.46
N VAL A 40 -10.72 -5.35 -10.99
CA VAL A 40 -10.04 -6.38 -10.21
C VAL A 40 -8.89 -5.78 -9.41
N LEU A 41 -8.88 -6.08 -8.12
CA LEU A 41 -7.77 -5.84 -7.21
C LEU A 41 -6.88 -7.08 -7.13
N VAL A 42 -5.57 -6.88 -7.08
CA VAL A 42 -4.59 -7.91 -6.76
C VAL A 42 -3.92 -7.54 -5.45
N GLY A 43 -4.17 -8.35 -4.42
CA GLY A 43 -3.52 -8.26 -3.13
C GLY A 43 -2.28 -9.14 -3.08
N TYR A 44 -1.20 -8.64 -2.47
CA TYR A 44 0.03 -9.38 -2.20
C TYR A 44 0.34 -9.32 -0.70
N CYS A 45 0.45 -10.48 -0.08
CA CYS A 45 1.00 -10.63 1.26
C CYS A 45 2.53 -10.42 1.22
N TRP A 46 3.12 -9.99 2.35
CA TRP A 46 4.56 -9.84 2.49
C TRP A 46 5.33 -11.15 2.26
N CYS A 47 4.67 -12.31 2.43
CA CYS A 47 5.26 -13.63 2.16
C CYS A 47 5.33 -13.98 0.67
N GLY A 48 4.74 -13.15 -0.20
CA GLY A 48 4.71 -13.34 -1.65
C GLY A 48 3.45 -14.03 -2.18
N ALA A 49 2.54 -14.49 -1.31
CA ALA A 49 1.24 -15.00 -1.74
C ALA A 49 0.36 -13.88 -2.32
N SER A 50 -0.42 -14.19 -3.35
CA SER A 50 -1.31 -13.25 -4.02
C SER A 50 -2.74 -13.74 -4.12
N HIS A 51 -3.69 -12.81 -4.14
CA HIS A 51 -5.12 -13.07 -4.35
C HIS A 51 -5.76 -11.98 -5.20
N GLU A 52 -6.76 -12.36 -5.99
CA GLU A 52 -7.50 -11.44 -6.85
C GLU A 52 -8.96 -11.43 -6.44
N ASP A 53 -9.52 -10.23 -6.28
CA ASP A 53 -10.95 -10.04 -6.01
C ASP A 53 -11.42 -8.70 -6.57
N ILE A 54 -12.71 -8.60 -6.92
CA ILE A 54 -13.36 -7.34 -7.26
C ILE A 54 -13.93 -6.65 -6.03
N ASP A 55 -14.22 -7.41 -4.97
CA ASP A 55 -14.70 -6.89 -3.69
C ASP A 55 -13.51 -6.50 -2.81
N PRO A 56 -13.33 -5.20 -2.52
CA PRO A 56 -12.24 -4.75 -1.66
C PRO A 56 -12.31 -5.37 -0.26
N ILE A 57 -13.51 -5.61 0.28
CA ILE A 57 -13.67 -6.16 1.63
C ILE A 57 -13.18 -7.61 1.64
N ALA A 58 -13.65 -8.44 0.71
CA ALA A 58 -13.21 -9.82 0.57
C ALA A 58 -11.69 -9.94 0.39
N LEU A 59 -11.08 -9.04 -0.40
CA LEU A 59 -9.63 -8.99 -0.55
C LEU A 59 -8.91 -8.68 0.77
N TRP A 60 -9.38 -7.69 1.52
CA TRP A 60 -8.78 -7.32 2.80
C TRP A 60 -8.98 -8.40 3.87
N GLU A 61 -10.14 -9.04 3.90
CA GLU A 61 -10.39 -10.20 4.75
C GLU A 61 -9.40 -11.32 4.43
N TRP A 62 -9.18 -11.62 3.15
CA TRP A 62 -8.15 -12.60 2.75
C TRP A 62 -6.75 -12.16 3.19
N LEU A 63 -6.33 -10.93 2.90
CA LEU A 63 -4.98 -10.44 3.24
C LEU A 63 -4.69 -10.47 4.73
N LEU A 64 -5.67 -10.10 5.56
CA LEU A 64 -5.53 -10.03 7.01
C LEU A 64 -5.73 -11.39 7.69
N ALA A 65 -6.45 -12.31 7.05
CA ALA A 65 -6.61 -13.69 7.51
C ALA A 65 -5.51 -14.64 6.99
N HIS A 66 -4.51 -14.14 6.26
CA HIS A 66 -3.44 -14.94 5.65
C HIS A 66 -2.07 -14.76 6.35
N PRO A 67 -1.66 -15.68 7.25
CA PRO A 67 -2.53 -16.51 8.09
C PRO A 67 -2.07 -16.57 9.56
N ASP A 68 -2.87 -17.23 10.37
CA ASP A 68 -2.51 -17.87 11.64
C ASP A 68 -1.16 -18.68 11.60
N THR A 69 -0.55 -18.87 10.42
CA THR A 69 0.79 -19.44 10.18
C THR A 69 1.95 -18.44 10.28
N HIS A 70 1.67 -17.14 10.45
CA HIS A 70 2.72 -16.09 10.53
C HIS A 70 3.08 -15.70 11.96
N GLY A 71 2.43 -16.33 12.95
CA GLY A 71 2.42 -15.92 14.35
C GLY A 71 1.68 -14.60 14.48
N ASP A 72 0.71 -14.51 15.39
CA ASP A 72 0.02 -13.27 15.73
C ASP A 72 1.04 -12.22 16.21
N SER A 73 1.68 -11.50 15.27
CA SER A 73 2.64 -10.44 15.58
C SER A 73 1.95 -9.22 16.20
N ARG A 74 0.63 -9.28 16.45
CA ARG A 74 -0.07 -8.32 17.30
C ARG A 74 0.27 -8.52 18.79
N THR A 75 0.70 -9.71 19.21
CA THR A 75 0.97 -10.02 20.62
C THR A 75 2.47 -9.95 20.98
N ASP A 76 3.38 -9.85 20.01
CA ASP A 76 4.84 -9.85 20.22
C ASP A 76 5.56 -8.53 19.88
N SER A 77 4.87 -7.42 19.68
CA SER A 77 5.51 -6.13 19.36
C SER A 77 5.15 -5.01 20.34
N ASP A 78 5.79 -5.03 21.51
CA ASP A 78 6.26 -3.80 22.16
C ASP A 78 7.69 -3.42 21.69
N ALA A 79 8.30 -4.26 20.84
CA ALA A 79 9.43 -3.88 20.02
C ALA A 79 8.90 -3.20 18.74
N PRO A 80 9.45 -2.05 18.32
CA PRO A 80 9.08 -1.47 17.03
C PRO A 80 9.41 -2.47 15.91
N ASP A 81 8.41 -2.78 15.07
CA ASP A 81 8.64 -3.43 13.78
C ASP A 81 9.76 -2.67 13.07
N PRO A 82 10.76 -3.34 12.47
CA PRO A 82 11.76 -2.61 11.69
C PRO A 82 11.02 -1.77 10.65
N GLU A 83 11.23 -0.46 10.71
CA GLU A 83 10.54 0.50 9.85
C GLU A 83 10.59 0.02 8.40
N PRO A 84 9.46 0.00 7.67
CA PRO A 84 9.41 -0.59 6.36
C PRO A 84 10.45 0.05 5.44
N GLU A 85 11.40 -0.76 4.96
CA GLU A 85 12.51 -0.27 4.15
C GLU A 85 11.98 0.10 2.75
N LEU A 86 12.25 1.33 2.33
CA LEU A 86 12.07 1.78 0.96
C LEU A 86 13.24 1.27 0.11
N VAL A 87 12.94 0.38 -0.84
CA VAL A 87 13.95 -0.07 -1.81
C VAL A 87 13.68 0.50 -3.19
N ASP A 88 14.74 0.70 -3.96
CA ASP A 88 14.64 0.94 -5.40
C ASP A 88 14.40 -0.39 -6.14
N VAL A 89 13.54 -0.38 -7.17
CA VAL A 89 13.29 -1.50 -8.10
C VAL A 89 14.13 -1.36 -9.36
#